data_AF-A0A0K1U4M7-F1
#
_entry.id   AF-A0A0K1U4M7-F1
#
_cell.length_a   1.000
_cell.length_b   1.000
_cell.length_c   1.000
_cell.angle_alpha   90.00
_cell.angle_beta   90.00
_cell.angle_gamma   90.00
#
_symmetry.space_group_name_H-M   'P 1'
#
loop_
_entity.id
_entity.type
_entity.pdbx_description
1 polymer ?
#
loop_
_entity_poly.entity_id
_entity_poly.type
_entity_poly.pdbx_seq_one_letter_code
_entity_poly.pdbx_strand_id
1 'polypeptide(L)' 'GGMCVGYCSDRLRQATGRKDVGWIRPRFPLDPIPFSAFAAPDQEVPEHE' A
#
# COMPACT_ATOMS: atom_id res chain seq x y z
N GLY A 1 4.90 2.16 -2.86
CA GLY A 1 4.79 3.63 -2.83
C GLY A 1 5.48 4.26 -1.61
N GLY A 2 6.65 3.78 -1.18
CA GLY A 2 7.30 4.30 0.04
C GLY A 2 8.02 5.64 -0.14
N MET A 3 8.54 5.92 -1.33
CA MET A 3 9.42 7.08 -1.55
C MET A 3 8.69 8.38 -1.94
N CYS A 4 7.50 8.29 -2.55
CA CYS A 4 6.84 9.47 -3.12
C CYS A 4 5.91 10.21 -2.14
N VAL A 5 5.48 9.58 -1.04
CA VAL A 5 4.43 10.12 -0.16
C VAL A 5 4.82 11.49 0.41
N GLY A 6 6.07 11.66 0.85
CA GLY A 6 6.57 12.95 1.34
C GLY A 6 6.52 14.05 0.28
N TYR A 7 7.14 13.80 -0.87
CA TYR A 7 7.18 14.75 -1.99
C TYR A 7 5.78 15.11 -2.51
N CYS A 8 4.90 14.12 -2.67
CA CYS A 8 3.52 14.34 -3.13
C CYS A 8 2.71 15.17 -2.12
N SER A 9 2.89 14.90 -0.82
CA SER A 9 2.23 15.67 0.24
C SER A 9 2.69 17.13 0.22
N ASP A 10 3.99 17.38 0.09
CA ASP A 10 4.54 18.74 0.04
C ASP A 10 4.07 19.51 -1.20
N ARG A 11 4.06 18.87 -2.38
CA ARG A 11 3.49 19.48 -3.60
C ARG A 11 2.02 19.80 -3.43
N LEU A 12 1.25 18.94 -2.78
CA LEU A 12 -0.17 19.16 -2.54
C LEU A 12 -0.41 20.33 -1.57
N ARG A 13 0.42 20.47 -0.52
CA ARG A 13 0.38 21.63 0.39
C ARG A 13 0.66 22.94 -0.34
N GLN A 14 1.68 22.96 -1.19
CA GLN A 14 2.04 24.14 -1.98
C GLN A 14 0.91 24.54 -2.95
N ALA A 15 0.32 23.57 -3.65
CA ALA A 15 -0.74 23.83 -4.62
C ALA A 15 -2.07 24.26 -3.98
N THR A 16 -2.40 23.73 -2.79
CA THR A 16 -3.69 24.00 -2.13
C THR A 16 -3.62 25.10 -1.08
N GLY A 17 -2.42 25.52 -0.66
CA GLY A 17 -2.21 26.43 0.47
C GLY A 17 -2.64 25.85 1.83
N ARG A 18 -3.02 24.57 1.89
CA ARG A 18 -3.46 23.89 3.10
C ARG A 18 -2.28 23.23 3.78
N LYS A 19 -2.17 23.38 5.10
CA LYS A 19 -1.15 22.69 5.93
C LYS A 19 -1.48 21.20 6.10
N ASP A 20 -2.77 20.91 6.22
CA ASP A 20 -3.29 19.56 6.42
C ASP A 20 -3.78 18.96 5.11
N VAL A 21 -2.85 18.32 4.41
CA VAL A 21 -3.17 17.37 3.35
C VAL A 21 -3.23 15.99 4.01
N GLY A 22 -4.40 15.35 3.96
CA GLY A 22 -4.66 14.10 4.66
C GLY A 22 -3.62 13.01 4.34
N TRP A 23 -3.37 12.13 5.31
CA TRP A 23 -2.40 11.04 5.17
C TRP A 23 -3.02 9.84 4.45
N ILE A 24 -2.33 9.33 3.42
CA ILE A 24 -2.73 8.08 2.76
C ILE A 24 -2.28 6.91 3.63
N ARG A 25 -3.25 6.17 4.17
CA ARG A 25 -2.96 4.94 4.92
C ARG A 25 -2.40 3.87 3.97
N PRO A 26 -1.30 3.20 4.33
CA PRO A 26 -0.82 2.05 3.58
C PRO A 26 -1.92 0.98 3.45
N ARG A 27 -2.04 0.40 2.27
CA ARG A 27 -2.94 -0.74 2.03
C ARG A 27 -2.12 -2.02 2.15
N PHE A 28 -2.68 -3.03 2.82
CA PHE A 28 -2.07 -4.35 2.87
C PHE A 28 -2.36 -5.11 1.57
N PRO A 29 -1.42 -5.93 1.09
CA PRO A 29 -0.05 -6.13 1.59
C PRO A 29 0.88 -4.94 1.31
N LEU A 30 1.77 -4.61 2.26
CA LEU A 30 2.72 -3.49 2.11
C LEU A 30 3.73 -3.75 0.99
N ASP A 31 4.16 -5.00 0.89
CA ASP A 31 5.04 -5.50 -0.15
C ASP A 31 4.23 -6.26 -1.19
N PRO A 32 4.54 -6.12 -2.49
CA PRO A 32 3.83 -6.83 -3.54
C PRO A 32 4.00 -8.34 -3.35
N ILE A 33 2.88 -9.04 -3.16
CA ILE A 33 2.85 -10.50 -3.08
C ILE A 33 2.74 -11.05 -4.51
N PRO A 34 3.65 -11.93 -4.95
CA PRO A 34 3.56 -12.54 -6.27
C PRO A 34 2.34 -13.46 -6.37
N PHE A 35 1.74 -13.57 -7.55
CA PHE A 35 0.58 -14.44 -7.76
C PHE A 35 0.86 -15.92 -7.44
N SER A 36 2.11 -16.36 -7.57
CA SER A 36 2.55 -17.72 -7.24
C SER A 36 2.54 -18.04 -5.74
N ALA A 37 2.41 -17.04 -4.86
CA ALA A 37 2.29 -17.25 -3.41
C ALA A 37 0.84 -17.57 -2.99
N PHE A 38 -0.13 -17.43 -3.89
CA PHE A 38 -1.51 -17.82 -3.61
C PHE A 38 -1.71 -19.29 -4.01
N ALA A 39 -2.42 -20.04 -3.16
CA ALA A 39 -2.86 -21.38 -3.50
C ALA A 39 -3.76 -21.33 -4.74
N ALA A 40 -3.63 -22.31 -5.63
CA ALA A 40 -4.58 -22.48 -6.70
C ALA A 40 -5.98 -22.75 -6.10
N PRO A 41 -7.06 -22.28 -6.73
CA PRO A 41 -8.42 -22.39 -6.19
C PRO A 41 -8.88 -23.83 -5.88
N ASP A 42 -8.16 -24.82 -6.40
CA ASP A 42 -8.36 -26.27 -6.29
C ASP A 42 -7.33 -26.97 -5.38
N GLN A 43 -6.46 -26.22 -4.69
CA GLN A 43 -5.50 -26.77 -3.74
C GLN A 43 -5.96 -26.49 -2.31
N GLU A 44 -6.37 -27.56 -1.62
CA GLU A 44 -6.64 -27.55 -0.18
C GLU A 44 -5.35 -27.14 0.55
N VAL A 45 -5.41 -26.03 1.29
CA VAL A 45 -4.28 -25.55 2.08
C VAL A 45 -4.17 -26.43 3.33
N PRO A 46 -3.04 -27.13 3.59
CA PRO A 46 -2.87 -27.80 4.86
C PRO A 46 -2.78 -26.75 5.96
N GLU A 47 -3.68 -26.83 6.93
CA GLU A 47 -3.69 -25.98 8.12
C GLU A 47 -2.36 -26.16 8.84
N HIS A 48 -1.55 -25.09 8.89
CA HIS A 48 -0.34 -25.06 9.71
C HIS A 48 -0.68 -24.45 11.07
N GLU A 49 -0.55 -25.28 12.12
CA GLU A 49 -0.58 -24.93 13.55
C GLU A 49 0.62 -24.05 13.96
#